data_AF-A0A965QJJ8-F1
#
_entry.id   AF-A0A965QJJ8-F1
#
_cell.length_a   1.000
_cell.length_b   1.000
_cell.length_c   1.000
_cell.angle_alpha   90.00
_cell.angle_beta   90.00
_cell.angle_gamma   90.00
#
_symmetry.space_group_name_H-M   'P 1'
#
loop_
_entity.id
_entity.type
_entity.pdbx_description
1 polymer ?
#
loop_
_entity_poly.entity_id
_entity_poly.type
_entity_poly.pdbx_seq_one_letter_code
_entity_poly.pdbx_strand_id
1 'polypeptide(L)'
;MKLNERGQGLTEYAVLLSVVAVASIAVTALFGAALKSKIASLGAAIAGRSSSEIGSFEKQAIQKSDEAKKAADYVDGMEIGEREIIPSRSAGGATR
;
A
#
# COMPACT_ATOMS: atom_id res chain seq x y z
N MET A 1 -4.18 40.73 -20.88
CA MET A 1 -3.06 40.32 -19.99
C MET A 1 -2.49 39.02 -20.53
N LYS A 2 -1.22 39.00 -20.95
CA LYS A 2 -0.55 37.79 -21.44
C LYS A 2 0.02 37.03 -20.25
N LEU A 3 -0.43 35.79 -20.05
CA LEU A 3 0.27 34.84 -19.19
C LEU A 3 1.54 34.45 -19.94
N ASN A 4 2.71 34.71 -19.33
CA ASN A 4 4.00 34.37 -19.92
C ASN A 4 4.20 32.86 -19.88
N GLU A 5 3.75 32.16 -20.92
CA GLU A 5 4.00 30.74 -21.16
C GLU A 5 5.42 30.52 -21.69
N ARG A 6 6.45 30.83 -20.89
CA ARG A 6 7.84 30.52 -21.24
C ARG A 6 8.39 29.55 -20.19
N GLY A 7 8.01 28.28 -20.37
CA GLY A 7 8.54 27.18 -19.56
C GLY A 7 7.56 26.61 -18.55
N GLN A 8 6.30 26.38 -18.96
CA GLN A 8 5.39 25.45 -18.29
C GLN A 8 5.97 24.03 -18.46
N GLY A 9 7.08 23.77 -17.77
CA GLY A 9 7.94 22.62 -18.02
C GLY A 9 7.26 21.35 -17.57
N LEU A 10 7.28 20.32 -18.41
CA LEU A 10 6.91 18.94 -18.06
C LEU A 10 7.47 18.54 -16.68
N THR A 11 8.68 19.01 -16.36
CA THR A 11 9.38 18.76 -15.09
C THR A 11 8.72 19.43 -13.88
N GLU A 12 8.22 20.65 -14.00
CA GLU A 12 7.60 21.35 -12.86
C GLU A 12 6.28 20.66 -12.46
N TYR A 13 5.52 20.22 -13.45
CA TYR A 13 4.37 19.36 -13.23
C TYR A 13 4.73 17.98 -12.70
N ALA A 14 5.79 17.36 -13.22
CA ALA A 14 6.25 16.07 -12.74
C ALA A 14 6.65 16.13 -11.25
N VAL A 15 7.34 17.18 -10.82
CA VAL A 15 7.74 17.36 -9.41
C VAL A 15 6.52 17.57 -8.52
N LEU A 16 5.56 18.41 -8.91
CA LEU A 16 4.30 18.58 -8.17
C LEU A 16 3.53 17.27 -8.05
N LEU A 17 3.42 16.51 -9.15
CA LEU A 17 2.77 15.20 -9.15
C LEU A 17 3.49 14.20 -8.23
N SER A 18 4.82 14.15 -8.26
CA SER A 18 5.60 13.25 -7.40
C SER A 18 5.37 13.53 -5.92
N VAL A 19 5.34 14.80 -5.49
CA VAL A 19 5.09 15.16 -4.09
C VAL A 19 3.69 14.74 -3.66
N VAL A 20 2.66 15.01 -4.49
CA VAL A 20 1.28 14.62 -4.20
C VAL A 20 1.12 13.09 -4.20
N ALA A 21 1.79 12.37 -5.09
CA ALA A 21 1.72 10.92 -5.18
C ALA A 21 2.30 10.26 -3.91
N VAL A 22 3.49 10.67 -3.47
CA VAL A 22 4.11 10.14 -2.24
C VAL A 22 3.26 10.48 -1.02
N ALA A 23 2.75 11.71 -0.93
CA ALA A 23 1.84 12.11 0.14
C ALA A 23 0.54 11.28 0.15
N SER A 24 -0.02 10.96 -1.02
CA SER A 24 -1.26 10.19 -1.14
C SER A 24 -1.11 8.74 -0.68
N ILE A 25 0.05 8.12 -0.92
CA ILE A 25 0.37 6.78 -0.41
C ILE A 25 0.39 6.80 1.12
N ALA A 26 1.11 7.78 1.71
CA ALA A 26 1.22 7.92 3.16
C ALA A 26 -0.13 8.21 3.83
N VAL A 27 -0.93 9.13 3.27
CA VAL A 27 -2.26 9.47 3.78
C VAL A 27 -3.18 8.25 3.70
N THR A 28 -3.24 7.56 2.56
CA THR A 28 -4.12 6.40 2.41
C THR A 28 -3.79 5.30 3.43
N ALA A 29 -2.50 5.04 3.65
CA ALA A 29 -2.04 4.02 4.60
C ALA A 29 -2.30 4.41 6.06
N LEU A 30 -1.97 5.65 6.46
CA LEU A 30 -2.02 6.08 7.86
C LEU A 30 -3.43 6.53 8.26
N PHE A 31 -4.08 7.32 7.42
CA PHE A 31 -5.41 7.86 7.67
C PHE A 31 -6.50 6.79 7.52
N GLY A 32 -6.36 5.84 6.59
CA GLY A 32 -7.32 4.75 6.42
C GLY A 32 -7.49 3.89 7.67
N ALA A 33 -6.36 3.53 8.32
CA ALA A 33 -6.38 2.78 9.57
C ALA A 33 -7.01 3.56 10.73
N ALA A 34 -6.65 4.84 10.88
CA ALA A 34 -7.18 5.72 11.93
C ALA A 34 -8.68 6.01 11.75
N LEU A 35 -9.12 6.29 10.51
CA LEU A 35 -10.52 6.53 10.21
C LEU A 35 -11.37 5.28 10.48
N LYS A 36 -10.88 4.10 10.09
CA LYS A 36 -11.52 2.81 10.37
C LYS A 36 -11.67 2.56 11.87
N SER A 37 -10.67 2.88 12.69
CA SER A 37 -10.77 2.68 14.15
C SER A 37 -11.81 3.61 14.77
N LYS A 38 -11.91 4.86 14.32
CA LYS A 38 -12.95 5.80 14.78
C LYS A 38 -14.36 5.37 14.40
N ILE A 39 -14.56 4.90 13.16
CA ILE A 39 -15.87 4.38 12.72
C ILE A 39 -16.23 3.11 13.51
N ALA A 40 -15.28 2.22 13.76
CA ALA A 40 -15.52 1.03 14.57
C ALA A 40 -15.90 1.38 16.02
N SER A 41 -15.20 2.35 16.62
CA SER A 41 -15.52 2.86 17.97
C SER A 41 -16.91 3.52 18.00
N LEU A 42 -17.26 4.30 16.98
CA LEU A 42 -18.57 4.96 16.89
C LEU A 42 -19.69 3.93 16.66
N GLY A 43 -19.48 2.95 15.78
CA GLY A 43 -20.42 1.87 15.53
C GLY A 43 -20.65 1.01 16.78
N ALA A 44 -19.60 0.74 17.57
CA ALA A 44 -19.71 0.04 18.84
C ALA A 44 -20.47 0.87 19.89
N ALA A 45 -20.24 2.19 19.96
CA ALA A 45 -20.98 3.09 20.83
C ALA A 45 -22.48 3.15 20.46
N ILE A 46 -22.80 3.22 19.16
CA ILE A 46 -24.19 3.17 18.66
C ILE A 46 -24.83 1.80 18.93
N ALA A 47 -24.06 0.71 18.85
CA ALA A 47 -24.51 -0.64 19.18
C ALA A 47 -24.64 -0.91 20.69
N GLY A 48 -24.41 0.08 21.55
CA GLY A 48 -24.55 -0.03 23.01
C GLY A 48 -23.46 -0.86 23.70
N ARG A 49 -22.32 -1.12 23.02
CA ARG A 49 -21.20 -1.90 23.58
C ARG A 49 -20.29 -1.00 24.41
N SER A 50 -19.89 -1.50 25.59
CA SER A 50 -19.00 -0.79 26.54
C SER A 50 -17.56 -0.67 26.01
N SER A 51 -16.85 0.41 26.38
CA SER A 51 -15.48 0.75 25.95
C SER A 51 -14.46 -0.39 26.04
N SER A 52 -14.68 -1.37 26.92
CA SER A 52 -13.78 -2.52 27.08
C SER A 52 -13.73 -3.44 25.85
N GLU A 53 -14.83 -3.58 25.10
CA GLU A 53 -14.84 -4.36 23.86
C GLU A 53 -14.18 -3.59 22.70
N ILE A 54 -14.28 -2.26 22.69
CA ILE A 54 -13.74 -1.38 21.64
C ILE A 54 -12.21 -1.50 21.52
N GLY A 55 -11.51 -1.57 22.65
CA GLY A 55 -10.04 -1.75 22.66
C GLY A 55 -9.58 -3.07 22.03
N SER A 56 -10.40 -4.12 22.09
CA SER A 56 -10.10 -5.41 21.44
C SER A 56 -10.30 -5.36 19.92
N PHE A 57 -11.31 -4.64 19.45
CA PHE A 57 -11.54 -4.38 18.03
C PHE A 57 -10.49 -3.47 17.43
N GLU A 58 -10.03 -2.45 18.17
CA GLU A 58 -8.95 -1.57 17.75
C GLU A 58 -7.63 -2.35 17.59
N LYS A 59 -7.29 -3.23 18.54
CA LYS A 59 -6.13 -4.12 18.43
C LYS A 59 -6.23 -5.08 17.25
N GLN A 60 -7.40 -5.67 16.99
CA GLN A 60 -7.62 -6.52 15.81
C GLN A 60 -7.53 -5.72 14.51
N ALA A 61 -8.04 -4.49 14.49
CA ALA A 61 -7.95 -3.63 13.32
C ALA A 61 -6.50 -3.24 13.01
N ILE A 62 -5.71 -2.92 14.04
CA ILE A 62 -4.27 -2.63 13.90
C ILE A 62 -3.52 -3.87 13.43
N GLN A 63 -3.74 -5.05 14.01
CA GLN A 63 -3.10 -6.29 13.55
C GLN A 63 -3.38 -6.59 12.07
N LYS A 64 -4.64 -6.48 11.65
CA LYS A 64 -5.00 -6.67 10.24
C LYS A 64 -4.41 -5.59 9.33
N SER A 65 -4.24 -4.37 9.83
CA SER A 65 -3.54 -3.30 9.10
C SER A 65 -2.03 -3.55 8.99
N ASP A 66 -1.39 -4.14 10.01
CA ASP A 66 0.02 -4.52 9.97
C ASP A 66 0.28 -5.72 9.05
N GLU A 67 -0.64 -6.70 9.01
CA GLU A 67 -0.61 -7.77 8.01
C GLU A 67 -0.78 -7.23 6.59
N ALA A 68 -1.72 -6.30 6.39
CA ALA A 68 -1.91 -5.66 5.09
C ALA A 68 -0.69 -4.83 4.65
N LYS A 69 0.02 -4.18 5.60
CA LYS A 69 1.29 -3.50 5.33
C LYS A 69 2.38 -4.49 4.91
N LYS A 70 2.55 -5.61 5.63
CA LYS A 70 3.50 -6.66 5.25
C LYS A 70 3.22 -7.24 3.87
N ALA A 71 1.94 -7.43 3.53
CA ALA A 71 1.56 -7.91 2.20
C ALA A 71 1.86 -6.87 1.11
N ALA A 72 1.69 -5.57 1.40
CA ALA A 72 2.05 -4.49 0.49
C ALA A 72 3.57 -4.39 0.29
N ASP A 73 4.36 -4.50 1.36
CA ASP A 73 5.84 -4.51 1.30
C ASP A 73 6.37 -5.69 0.46
N TYR A 74 5.68 -6.84 0.48
CA TYR A 74 6.04 -8.01 -0.33
C TYR A 74 5.82 -7.77 -1.83
N VAL A 75 4.81 -6.98 -2.19
CA VAL A 75 4.51 -6.63 -3.58
C VAL A 75 5.45 -5.54 -4.09
N ASP A 76 5.84 -4.60 -3.23
CA ASP A 76 6.82 -3.55 -3.54
C ASP A 76 8.24 -4.12 -3.76
N GLY A 77 8.62 -5.14 -3.00
CA GLY A 77 9.93 -5.82 -3.11
C GLY A 77 10.08 -6.78 -4.29
N MET A 78 9.04 -7.00 -5.10
CA MET A 78 9.13 -7.85 -6.29
C MET A 78 9.69 -7.04 -7.47
N GLU A 79 11.00 -6.87 -7.51
CA GLU A 79 11.67 -6.49 -8.76
C GLU A 79 11.37 -7.56 -9.82
N ILE A 80 10.96 -7.10 -11.01
CA ILE A 80 10.82 -7.90 -12.23
C ILE A 80 12.20 -8.36 -12.73
N GLY A 81 12.87 -9.22 -11.97
CA GLY A 81 14.10 -9.88 -12.39
C GLY A 81 13.82 -10.73 -13.62
N GLU A 82 14.53 -10.45 -14.71
CA GLU A 82 14.50 -11.21 -15.94
C GLU A 82 14.60 -12.70 -15.62
N ARG A 83 13.58 -13.49 -15.99
CA ARG A 83 13.66 -14.94 -15.86
C ARG A 83 14.73 -15.42 -16.84
N GLU A 84 15.92 -15.72 -16.33
CA GLU A 84 16.93 -16.47 -17.06
C GLU A 84 16.31 -17.80 -17.48
N ILE A 85 16.04 -17.95 -18.78
CA ILE A 85 15.58 -19.20 -19.37
C ILE A 85 16.77 -20.15 -19.34
N ILE A 86 16.88 -20.98 -18.29
CA ILE A 86 17.84 -22.07 -18.28
C ILE A 86 17.42 -23.05 -19.40
N PRO A 87 18.25 -23.28 -20.43
CA PRO A 87 17.93 -24.27 -21.44
C PRO A 87 17.97 -25.66 -20.78
N SER A 88 16.84 -26.36 -20.87
CA SER A 88 16.71 -27.74 -20.40
C SER A 88 17.76 -28.63 -21.06
N ARG A 89 18.82 -28.95 -20.31
CA ARG A 89 19.77 -29.98 -20.70
C ARG A 89 19.07 -31.32 -20.54
N SER A 90 18.58 -31.85 -21.66
CA SER A 90 18.17 -33.23 -21.83
C SER A 90 19.27 -34.17 -21.30
N ALA A 91 19.11 -34.64 -20.07
CA ALA A 91 19.90 -35.70 -19.47
C ALA A 91 19.09 -36.99 -19.54
N GLY A 92 18.96 -37.55 -20.74
CA GLY A 92 18.40 -38.89 -20.98
C GLY A 92 19.52 -39.89 -21.25
N GLY A 93 20.28 -40.23 -20.21
CA GLY A 93 21.30 -41.28 -20.25
C GLY A 93 20.70 -42.65 -19.95
N ALA A 94 20.84 -43.55 -20.93
CA ALA A 94 21.10 -44.99 -20.79
C ALA A 94 20.38 -45.77 -19.67
N THR A 95 19.28 -46.42 -20.03
CA THR A 95 18.92 -47.73 -19.46
C THR A 95 18.59 -48.70 -20.59
N ARG A 96 19.59 -49.47 -21.02
CA ARG A 96 19.52 -50.86 -21.52
C ARG A 96 20.92 -51.34 -21.89
#